data_AF-A0AAJ2AAW2-F1
#
_entry.id   AF-A0AAJ2AAW2-F1
#
_cell.length_a   1.000
_cell.length_b   1.000
_cell.length_c   1.000
_cell.angle_alpha   90.00
_cell.angle_beta   90.00
_cell.angle_gamma   90.00
#
_symmetry.space_group_name_H-M   'P 1'
#
loop_
_entity.id
_entity.type
_entity.pdbx_description
1 polymer ?
#
loop_
_entity_poly.entity_id
_entity_poly.type
_entity_poly.pdbx_seq_one_letter_code
_entity_poly.pdbx_strand_id
1 'polypeptide(L)'
;MVEVLVILQLSISAAERDAVMRAAPPTQSISNRVYVSTADASAVPRIASMHGVASVLTHAESSVKQSNGLDDTEALFVDAWMSRLGQVKTRRGDQLDWDTPPMQPPDPKR
;
A
#
# COMPACT_ATOMS: atom_id res chain seq x y z
N MET A 1 2.26 -6.24 12.77
CA MET A 1 1.48 -5.21 12.05
C MET A 1 1.51 -5.51 10.57
N VAL A 2 0.39 -5.34 9.89
CA VAL A 2 0.20 -5.50 8.45
C VAL A 2 -0.22 -4.16 7.86
N GLU A 3 0.23 -3.88 6.64
CA GLU A 3 -0.26 -2.75 5.86
C GLU A 3 -1.63 -3.12 5.28
N VAL A 4 -2.59 -2.19 5.42
CA VAL A 4 -3.97 -2.35 4.94
C VAL A 4 -4.39 -1.13 4.13
N LEU A 5 -5.13 -1.36 3.06
CA LEU A 5 -5.82 -0.30 2.32
C LEU A 5 -7.26 -0.23 2.79
N VAL A 6 -7.66 0.91 3.33
CA VAL A 6 -9.03 1.16 3.81
C VAL A 6 -9.77 2.00 2.78
N ILE A 7 -10.95 1.52 2.40
CA ILE A 7 -11.88 2.19 1.49
C ILE A 7 -13.17 2.43 2.26
N LEU A 8 -13.52 3.68 2.47
CA LEU A 8 -14.77 4.07 3.13
C LEU A 8 -15.92 4.16 2.11
N GLN A 9 -17.15 4.22 2.59
CA GLN A 9 -18.33 4.47 1.76
C GLN A 9 -18.35 5.94 1.28
N LEU A 10 -18.98 6.18 0.12
CA LEU A 10 -19.10 7.55 -0.41
C LEU A 10 -19.90 8.48 0.51
N SER A 11 -20.92 7.93 1.17
CA SER A 11 -21.85 8.64 2.04
C SER A 11 -21.48 8.58 3.52
N ILE A 12 -20.22 8.30 3.87
CA ILE A 12 -19.81 8.20 5.28
C ILE A 12 -19.94 9.55 5.99
N SER A 13 -20.44 9.55 7.22
CA SER A 13 -20.48 10.76 8.05
C SER A 13 -19.09 11.10 8.61
N ALA A 14 -18.88 12.38 8.97
CA ALA A 14 -17.62 12.80 9.58
C ALA A 14 -17.30 12.05 10.89
N ALA A 15 -18.32 11.79 11.72
CA ALA A 15 -18.13 11.10 13.00
C ALA A 15 -17.71 9.64 12.83
N GLU A 16 -18.29 8.94 11.85
CA GLU A 16 -17.91 7.56 11.51
C GLU A 16 -16.51 7.50 10.93
N ARG A 17 -16.20 8.41 9.99
CA ARG A 17 -14.86 8.51 9.41
C ARG A 17 -13.81 8.70 10.50
N ASP A 18 -14.05 9.63 11.44
CA ASP A 18 -13.11 9.88 12.54
C ASP A 18 -13.00 8.66 13.48
N ALA A 19 -14.07 7.87 13.64
CA ALA A 19 -14.02 6.63 14.39
C ALA A 19 -13.15 5.57 13.70
N VAL A 20 -13.29 5.40 12.38
CA VAL A 20 -12.44 4.49 11.60
C VAL A 20 -11.00 4.95 11.61
N MET A 21 -10.73 6.25 11.45
CA MET A 21 -9.37 6.80 11.51
C MET A 21 -8.70 6.63 12.88
N ARG A 22 -9.48 6.62 13.98
CA ARG A 22 -8.92 6.27 15.31
C ARG A 22 -8.54 4.81 15.43
N ALA A 23 -9.28 3.91 14.78
CA ALA A 23 -8.99 2.48 14.79
C ALA A 23 -7.87 2.09 13.80
N ALA A 24 -7.78 2.80 12.68
CA ALA A 24 -6.80 2.62 11.61
C ALA A 24 -6.26 4.00 11.17
N PRO A 25 -5.28 4.56 11.88
CA PRO A 25 -4.72 5.87 11.55
C PRO A 25 -4.06 5.89 10.17
N PRO A 26 -4.40 6.85 9.30
CA PRO A 26 -3.83 6.93 7.96
C PRO A 26 -2.33 7.20 8.01
N THR A 27 -1.57 6.40 7.27
CA THR A 27 -0.14 6.62 7.01
C THR A 27 0.07 7.30 5.66
N GLN A 28 -0.81 7.02 4.70
CA GLN A 28 -0.86 7.66 3.39
C GLN A 28 -2.33 7.81 2.99
N SER A 29 -2.69 8.93 2.36
CA SER A 29 -4.05 9.17 1.89
C SER A 29 -4.02 9.77 0.51
N ILE A 30 -4.91 9.29 -0.36
CA ILE A 30 -5.17 9.93 -1.66
C ILE A 30 -6.46 10.76 -1.59
N SER A 31 -7.41 10.36 -0.76
CA SER A 31 -8.67 11.05 -0.53
C SER A 31 -9.14 10.91 0.92
N ASN A 32 -10.25 11.56 1.25
CA ASN A 32 -10.93 11.39 2.54
C ASN A 32 -11.54 9.99 2.74
N ARG A 33 -11.58 9.19 1.67
CA ARG A 33 -12.24 7.88 1.62
C ARG A 33 -11.26 6.73 1.42
N VAL A 34 -10.15 6.96 0.73
CA VAL A 34 -9.15 5.94 0.40
C VAL A 34 -7.81 6.29 1.02
N TYR A 35 -7.33 5.40 1.89
CA TYR A 35 -6.08 5.59 2.60
C TYR A 35 -5.43 4.27 3.03
N VAL A 36 -4.12 4.31 3.22
CA VAL A 36 -3.31 3.20 3.72
C VAL A 36 -3.07 3.37 5.21
N SER A 37 -3.20 2.30 5.98
CA SER A 37 -2.93 2.25 7.41
C SER A 37 -2.07 1.04 7.75
N THR A 38 -1.47 1.06 8.94
CA THR A 38 -0.90 -0.15 9.57
C THR A 38 -1.81 -0.59 10.70
N ALA A 39 -2.17 -1.87 10.74
CA ALA A 39 -2.99 -2.45 11.80
C ALA A 39 -2.46 -3.82 12.21
N ASP A 40 -2.80 -4.28 13.41
CA ASP A 40 -2.57 -5.68 13.77
C ASP A 40 -3.48 -6.60 12.97
N ALA A 41 -2.97 -7.77 12.58
CA ALA A 41 -3.73 -8.72 11.75
C ALA A 41 -5.06 -9.14 12.41
N SER A 42 -5.09 -9.20 13.74
CA SER A 42 -6.31 -9.47 14.52
C SER A 42 -7.31 -8.31 14.56
N ALA A 43 -6.87 -7.07 14.27
CA ALA A 43 -7.72 -5.89 14.25
C ALA A 43 -8.39 -5.67 12.89
N VAL A 44 -7.86 -6.25 11.81
CA VAL A 44 -8.40 -6.10 10.44
C VAL A 44 -9.88 -6.48 10.34
N PRO A 45 -10.35 -7.62 10.86
CA PRO A 45 -11.77 -7.98 10.78
C PRO A 45 -12.68 -6.99 11.53
N ARG A 46 -12.16 -6.40 12.62
CA ARG A 46 -12.87 -5.38 13.38
C ARG A 46 -12.99 -4.09 12.59
N ILE A 47 -11.93 -3.67 11.90
CA ILE A 47 -11.96 -2.46 11.06
C ILE A 47 -12.92 -2.69 9.88
N ALA A 48 -12.86 -3.86 9.25
CA ALA A 48 -13.74 -4.21 8.13
C ALA A 48 -15.23 -4.26 8.50
N SER A 49 -15.57 -4.51 9.78
CA SER A 49 -16.94 -4.48 10.27
C SER A 49 -17.41 -3.13 10.80
N MET A 50 -16.56 -2.09 10.77
CA MET A 50 -16.96 -0.75 11.20
C MET A 50 -17.96 -0.13 10.22
N HIS A 51 -18.93 0.60 10.78
CA HIS A 51 -19.88 1.33 9.96
C HIS A 51 -19.17 2.40 9.12
N GLY A 52 -19.57 2.51 7.85
CA GLY A 52 -18.93 3.42 6.89
C GLY A 52 -17.70 2.84 6.17
N VAL A 53 -17.23 1.65 6.53
CA VAL A 53 -16.16 0.96 5.78
C VAL A 53 -16.78 0.17 4.63
N ALA A 54 -16.33 0.44 3.41
CA ALA A 54 -16.75 -0.30 2.23
C ALA A 54 -15.88 -1.54 2.01
N SER A 55 -14.56 -1.42 2.22
CA SER A 55 -13.62 -2.53 2.11
C SER A 55 -12.33 -2.27 2.89
N VAL A 56 -11.68 -3.34 3.33
CA VAL A 56 -10.32 -3.32 3.87
C VAL A 56 -9.54 -4.40 3.16
N LEU A 57 -8.52 -4.00 2.40
CA LEU A 57 -7.69 -4.92 1.63
C LEU A 57 -6.38 -5.19 2.38
N THR A 58 -5.95 -6.44 2.32
CA THR A 58 -4.68 -6.90 2.88
C THR A 58 -3.81 -7.51 1.79
N HIS A 59 -2.51 -7.67 2.05
CA HIS A 59 -1.56 -8.38 1.17
C HIS A 59 -2.02 -9.78 0.73
N ALA A 60 -2.91 -10.44 1.49
CA ALA A 60 -3.38 -11.79 1.21
C ALA A 60 -4.55 -11.85 0.20
N GLU A 61 -5.19 -10.73 -0.11
CA GLU A 61 -6.34 -10.69 -1.01
C GLU A 61 -5.90 -10.30 -2.42
N SER A 62 -6.09 -11.20 -3.38
CA SER A 62 -5.63 -11.03 -4.77
C SER A 62 -6.71 -10.53 -5.74
N SER A 63 -7.94 -10.33 -5.27
CA SER A 63 -9.03 -9.86 -6.14
C SER A 63 -9.92 -8.88 -5.40
N VAL A 64 -9.74 -7.61 -5.72
CA VAL A 64 -10.75 -6.58 -5.42
C VAL A 64 -11.84 -6.76 -6.47
N LYS A 65 -13.05 -7.16 -6.05
CA LYS A 65 -14.24 -6.79 -6.82
C LYS A 65 -14.26 -5.27 -6.76
N GLN A 66 -13.90 -4.60 -7.86
CA GLN A 66 -13.85 -3.14 -7.98
C GLN A 66 -14.91 -2.53 -7.08
N SER A 67 -14.47 -1.84 -6.03
CA SER A 67 -15.36 -1.17 -5.09
C SER A 67 -16.18 -0.17 -5.90
N ASN A 68 -17.44 -0.52 -6.16
CA ASN A 68 -18.35 0.28 -6.97
C ASN A 68 -18.36 1.72 -6.46
N GLY A 69 -18.04 2.67 -7.34
CA GLY A 69 -18.11 4.10 -7.04
C GLY A 69 -16.81 4.74 -6.55
N LEU A 70 -15.63 4.15 -6.81
CA LEU A 70 -14.36 4.88 -6.81
C LEU A 70 -14.30 5.86 -7.99
N ASP A 71 -13.67 7.01 -7.80
CA ASP A 71 -13.28 7.87 -8.92
C ASP A 71 -12.02 7.31 -9.63
N ASP A 72 -11.68 7.87 -10.80
CA ASP A 72 -10.54 7.40 -11.60
C ASP A 72 -9.20 7.46 -10.84
N THR A 73 -9.02 8.45 -9.96
CA THR A 73 -7.79 8.64 -9.20
C THR A 73 -7.67 7.61 -8.08
N GLU A 74 -8.76 7.38 -7.36
CA GLU A 74 -8.85 6.38 -6.31
C GLU A 74 -8.73 4.97 -6.88
N ALA A 75 -9.37 4.68 -8.01
CA ALA A 75 -9.26 3.40 -8.70
C ALA A 75 -7.81 3.13 -9.11
N LEU A 76 -7.16 4.12 -9.74
CA LEU A 76 -5.74 4.01 -10.13
C LEU A 76 -4.84 3.78 -8.92
N PHE A 77 -5.11 4.44 -7.79
CA PHE A 77 -4.36 4.27 -6.55
C PHE A 77 -4.52 2.85 -5.98
N VAL A 78 -5.75 2.34 -5.91
CA VAL A 78 -6.05 0.98 -5.44
C VAL A 78 -5.36 -0.04 -6.33
N ASP A 79 -5.45 0.10 -7.65
CA ASP A 79 -4.82 -0.80 -8.62
C ASP A 79 -3.30 -0.78 -8.50
N ALA A 80 -2.69 0.40 -8.34
CA ALA A 80 -1.25 0.54 -8.14
C ALA A 80 -0.79 -0.08 -6.81
N TRP A 81 -1.54 0.14 -5.72
CA TRP A 81 -1.24 -0.46 -4.42
C TRP A 81 -1.32 -1.98 -4.49
N MET A 82 -2.38 -2.54 -5.08
CA MET A 82 -2.54 -3.99 -5.30
C MET A 82 -1.42 -4.57 -6.17
N SER A 83 -1.05 -3.88 -7.24
CA SER A 83 0.05 -4.30 -8.13
C SER A 83 1.40 -4.35 -7.42
N ARG A 84 1.61 -3.49 -6.41
CA ARG A 84 2.82 -3.50 -5.57
C ARG A 84 2.93 -4.79 -4.75
N LEU A 85 1.81 -5.33 -4.27
CA LEU A 85 1.77 -6.49 -3.36
C LEU A 85 2.34 -7.77 -4.02
N GLY A 86 2.19 -7.89 -5.34
CA GLY A 86 2.70 -9.03 -6.12
C GLY A 86 4.15 -8.87 -6.62
N GLN A 87 4.74 -7.67 -6.52
CA GLN A 87 6.08 -7.41 -7.02
C GLN A 87 7.09 -7.29 -5.86
N VAL A 88 7.58 -8.43 -5.40
CA VAL A 88 8.93 -8.47 -4.83
C VAL A 88 9.87 -8.15 -5.99
N LYS A 89 10.25 -6.88 -6.13
CA LYS A 89 11.33 -6.50 -7.05
C LYS A 89 12.59 -7.18 -6.55
N THR A 90 12.89 -8.35 -7.11
CA THR A 90 14.23 -8.94 -7.04
C THR A 90 15.14 -7.88 -7.66
N ARG A 91 15.88 -7.15 -6.84
CA ARG A 91 16.86 -6.20 -7.36
C ARG A 91 17.89 -7.03 -8.11
N ARG A 92 17.87 -6.96 -9.44
CA ARG A 92 18.94 -7.50 -10.27
C ARG A 92 20.16 -6.63 -10.00
N GLY A 93 20.98 -7.02 -9.02
CA GLY A 93 22.03 -6.17 -8.46
C GLY A 93 22.96 -6.84 -7.45
N ASP A 94 22.54 -7.89 -6.76
CA ASP A 94 23.39 -8.57 -5.77
C ASP A 94 24.55 -9.41 -6.36
N GLN A 95 24.78 -9.37 -7.69
CA GLN A 95 25.91 -9.99 -8.41
C GLN A 95 26.10 -9.36 -9.81
N LEU A 96 26.21 -8.04 -9.91
CA LEU A 96 26.51 -7.41 -11.21
C LEU A 96 28.02 -7.24 -11.40
N ASP A 97 28.52 -7.53 -12.60
CA ASP A 97 29.94 -7.50 -12.97
C ASP A 97 30.66 -6.16 -12.69
N TRP A 98 29.94 -5.05 -12.47
CA TRP A 98 30.55 -3.75 -12.15
C TRP A 98 31.10 -3.66 -10.71
N ASP A 99 30.87 -4.67 -9.87
CA ASP A 99 31.62 -4.92 -8.62
C ASP A 99 33.04 -5.47 -8.90
N THR A 100 33.59 -5.18 -10.10
CA THR A 100 34.96 -5.53 -10.46
C THR A 100 35.91 -4.79 -9.51
N PRO A 101 36.89 -5.47 -8.89
CA PRO A 101 37.93 -4.81 -8.09
C PRO A 101 38.58 -3.67 -8.88
N PRO A 102 39.04 -2.58 -8.22
CA PRO A 102 39.54 -1.40 -8.92
C PRO A 102 40.66 -1.80 -9.88
N MET A 103 40.50 -1.45 -11.18
CA MET A 103 41.57 -1.62 -12.16
C MET A 103 42.81 -0.87 -11.65
N GLN A 104 43.95 -1.56 -11.62
CA GLN A 104 45.22 -0.91 -11.32
C GLN A 104 45.49 0.18 -12.38
N PRO A 105 45.81 1.42 -11.97
CA PRO A 105 46.18 2.46 -12.91
C PRO A 105 47.46 2.03 -13.66
N PRO A 106 47.58 2.38 -14.95
CA PRO A 106 48.74 2.01 -15.75
C PRO A 106 50.01 2.63 -15.17
N ASP A 107 51.12 1.89 -15.22
CA ASP A 107 52.41 2.32 -14.68
C ASP A 107 52.83 3.69 -15.25
N PRO A 108 53.42 4.55 -14.40
CA PRO A 108 53.91 5.85 -14.85
C PRO A 108 54.99 5.65 -15.91
N LYS A 109 54.79 6.29 -17.08
CA LYS A 109 55.75 6.29 -18.17
C LYS A 109 57.10 6.82 -17.65
N ARG A 110 58.14 6.00 -17.78
CA ARG A 110 59.54 6.36 -17.53
C ARG A 110 60.02 7.41 -18.53
#